data_AF-A0A7V5VKP1-F1
#
_entry.id   AF-A0A7V5VKP1-F1
#
_cell.length_a   1.000
_cell.length_b   1.000
_cell.length_c   1.000
_cell.angle_alpha   90.00
_cell.angle_beta   90.00
_cell.angle_gamma   90.00
#
_symmetry.space_group_name_H-M   'P 1'
#
loop_
_entity.id
_entity.type
_entity.pdbx_description
1 polymer ?
#
loop_
_entity_poly.entity_id
_entity_poly.type
_entity_poly.pdbx_seq_one_letter_code
_entity_poly.pdbx_strand_id
1 'polypeptide(L)' 'MMDKIPRIVVAKVGLDGHDRGAKVVARALRDAGFEVIYTGLR' A
#
# COMPACT_ATOMS: atom_id res chain seq x y z
N MET A 1 -23.89 11.90 1.56
CA MET A 1 -22.59 11.97 0.85
C MET A 1 -22.10 10.54 0.70
N MET A 2 -21.58 10.12 -0.46
CA MET A 2 -20.86 8.85 -0.52
C MET A 2 -19.63 8.99 0.38
N ASP A 3 -19.55 8.21 1.45
CA ASP A 3 -18.32 8.12 2.25
C ASP A 3 -17.22 7.60 1.32
N LYS A 4 -16.29 8.48 0.95
CA LYS A 4 -15.16 8.10 0.11
C LYS A 4 -14.19 7.29 0.97
N ILE A 5 -13.96 6.05 0.58
CA ILE A 5 -12.90 5.22 1.16
C ILE A 5 -11.57 5.96 0.96
N PRO A 6 -10.80 6.24 2.04
CA PRO A 6 -9.52 6.91 1.88
C PRO A 6 -8.53 6.06 1.08
N ARG A 7 -7.77 6.73 0.22
CA ARG A 7 -6.82 6.10 -0.71
C ARG A 7 -5.38 6.31 -0.25
N ILE A 8 -4.59 5.24 -0.29
CA ILE A 8 -3.19 5.26 0.14
C ILE A 8 -2.30 4.70 -0.98
N VAL A 9 -1.23 5.43 -1.29
CA VAL A 9 -0.16 4.96 -2.19
C VAL A 9 1.02 4.51 -1.33
N VAL A 10 1.39 3.24 -1.47
CA VAL A 10 2.60 2.69 -0.85
C VAL A 10 3.68 2.61 -1.92
N ALA A 11 4.67 3.51 -1.81
CA ALA A 11 5.81 3.59 -2.70
C ALA A 11 7.10 3.15 -1.99
N LYS A 12 8.01 2.57 -2.76
CA LYS A 12 9.38 2.22 -2.35
C LYS A 12 10.35 2.97 -3.26
N VAL A 13 11.44 3.48 -2.70
CA VAL A 13 12.50 4.12 -3.50
C VAL A 13 13.48 3.06 -4.01
N GLY A 14 13.62 2.94 -5.34
CA GLY A 14 14.64 2.10 -5.99
C GLY A 14 14.42 0.59 -5.90
N LEU A 15 15.51 -0.18 -6.10
CA LEU A 15 15.55 -1.66 -5.98
C LEU A 15 15.80 -2.11 -4.54
N ASP A 16 15.39 -1.29 -3.57
CA ASP A 16 15.62 -1.53 -2.16
C ASP A 16 15.01 -2.88 -1.70
N GLY A 17 15.72 -3.58 -0.80
CA GLY A 17 15.36 -4.92 -0.34
C GLY A 17 14.13 -4.99 0.57
N HIS A 18 13.52 -3.86 0.91
CA HIS A 18 12.38 -3.80 1.84
C HIS A 18 11.03 -4.05 1.18
N ASP A 19 10.98 -4.62 -0.04
CA ASP A 19 9.72 -5.00 -0.71
C ASP A 19 8.83 -5.87 0.17
N ARG A 20 9.43 -6.78 0.96
CA ARG A 20 8.68 -7.63 1.89
C ARG A 20 7.97 -6.81 2.97
N GLY A 21 8.66 -5.86 3.59
CA GLY A 21 8.09 -4.97 4.60
C GLY A 21 7.00 -4.07 4.01
N ALA A 22 7.25 -3.49 2.84
CA ALA A 22 6.27 -2.67 2.14
C ALA A 22 4.99 -3.45 1.77
N LYS A 23 5.13 -4.72 1.35
CA LYS A 23 3.99 -5.61 1.09
C LYS A 23 3.19 -5.95 2.36
N VAL A 24 3.86 -6.13 3.51
CA VAL A 24 3.20 -6.34 4.81
C VAL A 24 2.37 -5.11 5.19
N VAL A 25 2.94 -3.92 5.09
CA VAL A 25 2.22 -2.66 5.37
C VAL A 25 1.04 -2.48 4.41
N ALA A 26 1.26 -2.68 3.10
CA ALA A 26 0.20 -2.58 2.10
C ALA A 26 -0.93 -3.59 2.35
N ARG A 27 -0.63 -4.80 2.84
CA ARG A 27 -1.63 -5.80 3.24
C ARG A 27 -2.43 -5.32 4.46
N ALA A 28 -1.74 -4.89 5.52
CA ALA A 28 -2.39 -4.42 6.74
C ALA A 28 -3.34 -3.24 6.49
N LEU A 29 -2.95 -2.31 5.61
CA LEU A 29 -3.81 -1.18 5.23
C LEU A 29 -5.06 -1.64 4.45
N ARG A 30 -4.95 -2.66 3.57
CA ARG A 30 -6.15 -3.22 2.90
C ARG A 30 -7.07 -3.91 3.89
N ASP A 31 -6.49 -4.68 4.81
CA ASP A 31 -7.26 -5.40 5.84
C ASP A 31 -7.98 -4.42 6.79
N ALA A 32 -7.45 -3.20 6.95
CA ALA A 32 -8.10 -2.09 7.67
C ALA A 32 -9.18 -1.34 6.85
N GLY A 33 -9.44 -1.74 5.60
CA GLY A 33 -10.52 -1.18 4.77
C GLY A 33 -10.12 -0.02 3.86
N PHE A 34 -8.83 0.28 3.73
CA PHE A 34 -8.36 1.33 2.82
C PHE A 34 -8.25 0.85 1.37
N GLU A 35 -8.42 1.77 0.41
CA GLU A 35 -8.05 1.54 -0.99
C GLU A 35 -6.54 1.75 -1.14
N VAL A 36 -5.79 0.67 -1.36
CA VAL A 36 -4.32 0.71 -1.37
C VAL A 36 -3.74 0.41 -2.74
N ILE A 37 -2.91 1.33 -3.24
CA ILE A 37 -2.12 1.19 -4.47
C ILE A 37 -0.67 0.98 -4.07
N TYR A 38 -0.10 -0.17 -4.42
CA TYR A 38 1.32 -0.46 -4.21
C TYR A 38 2.08 -0.30 -5.52
N THR A 39 3.08 0.57 -5.55
CA THR A 39 3.86 0.90 -6.77
C THR A 39 5.23 0.22 -6.81
N GLY A 40 5.49 -0.73 -5.91
CA GLY A 40 6.74 -1.51 -5.92
C GLY A 40 6.80 -2.52 -7.07
N LEU A 41 7.91 -3.26 -7.11
CA LEU A 41 8.19 -4.21 -8.19
C LEU A 41 7.21 -5.40 -8.15
N ARG A 42 6.83 -5.90 -9.33
CA ARG A 42 5.91 -7.04 -9.52
C ARG A 42 6.61 -8.36 -9.24
#